data_AF-A0A931WZC3-F1
#
_entry.id   AF-A0A931WZC3-F1
#
_cell.length_a   1.000
_cell.length_b   1.000
_cell.length_c   1.000
_cell.angle_alpha   90.00
_cell.angle_beta   90.00
_cell.angle_gamma   90.00
#
_symmetry.space_group_name_H-M   'P 1'
#
loop_
_entity.id
_entity.type
_entity.pdbx_description
1 polymer ?
#
loop_
_entity_poly.entity_id
_entity_poly.type
_entity_poly.pdbx_seq_one_letter_code
_entity_poly.pdbx_strand_id
1 'polypeptide(L)' 'MRISGERKDIPNKWYNIIPDLPTPPAPYLHPATGNVIGPDDLAPIFPMELILQEVSGERYIEIPDE' A
#
# COMPACT_ATOMS: atom_id res chain seq x y z
N MET A 1 25.08 -9.05 -22.85
CA MET A 1 23.71 -9.61 -22.83
C MET A 1 22.76 -8.47 -22.50
N ARG A 2 21.80 -8.16 -23.38
CA ARG A 2 20.79 -7.10 -23.15
C ARG A 2 19.46 -7.81 -22.88
N ILE A 3 18.79 -7.46 -21.79
CA ILE A 3 17.47 -7.98 -21.46
C ILE A 3 16.48 -6.88 -21.77
N SER A 4 15.64 -7.11 -22.78
CA SER A 4 14.54 -6.22 -23.18
C SER A 4 13.23 -6.98 -22.93
N GLY A 5 12.39 -6.44 -22.04
CA GLY A 5 11.05 -6.97 -21.78
C GLY A 5 10.03 -6.47 -22.80
N GLU A 6 9.07 -7.32 -23.14
CA GLU A 6 7.92 -6.98 -23.96
C GLU A 6 6.78 -6.40 -23.09
N ARG A 7 5.80 -5.72 -23.68
CA ARG A 7 4.66 -5.13 -22.92
C ARG A 7 3.91 -6.17 -22.08
N LYS A 8 3.80 -7.41 -22.57
CA LYS A 8 3.16 -8.53 -21.85
C LYS A 8 3.91 -8.94 -20.59
N ASP A 9 5.15 -8.51 -20.43
CA ASP A 9 5.99 -8.81 -19.27
C ASP A 9 5.83 -7.75 -18.16
N ILE A 10 5.05 -6.67 -18.40
CA ILE A 10 4.72 -5.69 -17.37
C ILE A 10 3.74 -6.34 -16.38
N PRO A 11 4.06 -6.39 -15.08
CA PRO A 11 3.14 -6.90 -14.06
C PRO A 11 1.86 -6.07 -14.00
N ASN A 12 0.74 -6.72 -13.71
CA ASN A 12 -0.57 -6.11 -13.51
C ASN A 12 -0.98 -6.00 -12.04
N LYS A 13 -0.08 -6.35 -11.11
CA LYS A 13 -0.33 -6.27 -9.66
C LYS A 13 0.85 -5.65 -8.94
N TRP A 14 0.57 -4.84 -7.93
CA TRP A 14 1.54 -4.46 -6.91
C TRP A 14 1.69 -5.58 -5.89
N TYR A 15 2.92 -5.80 -5.43
CA TYR A 15 3.22 -6.75 -4.35
C TYR A 15 3.40 -5.99 -3.03
N ASN A 16 2.62 -6.38 -2.03
CA ASN A 16 2.70 -5.86 -0.68
C ASN A 16 3.57 -6.78 0.17
N ILE A 17 4.62 -6.21 0.77
CA ILE A 17 5.56 -6.97 1.60
C ILE A 17 5.04 -7.22 3.02
N ILE A 18 4.06 -6.45 3.50
CA ILE A 18 3.57 -6.51 4.89
C ILE A 18 3.18 -7.93 5.32
N PRO A 19 2.46 -8.74 4.53
CA PRO A 19 2.06 -10.10 4.91
C PRO A 19 3.22 -11.09 5.06
N ASP A 20 4.42 -10.71 4.59
CA ASP A 20 5.63 -11.52 4.66
C ASP A 20 6.61 -11.06 5.75
N LEU A 21 6.31 -9.96 6.41
CA LEU A 21 7.15 -9.50 7.51
C LEU A 21 6.97 -10.42 8.73
N PRO A 22 8.06 -10.73 9.46
CA PRO A 22 7.99 -11.57 10.66
C PRO A 22 7.13 -10.94 11.77
N THR A 23 7.04 -9.61 11.79
CA THR A 23 6.17 -8.82 12.64
C THR A 23 5.65 -7.63 11.85
N PRO A 24 4.39 -7.21 12.04
CA PRO A 24 3.86 -6.04 11.34
C PRO A 24 4.62 -4.75 11.73
N PRO A 25 4.66 -3.75 10.83
CA PRO A 25 5.18 -2.43 11.16
C PRO A 25 4.43 -1.82 12.35
N ALA A 26 5.11 -0.95 13.11
CA ALA A 26 4.44 -0.20 14.16
C ALA A 26 3.37 0.72 13.54
N PRO A 27 2.21 0.89 14.19
CA PRO A 27 1.16 1.77 13.70
C PRO A 27 1.63 3.24 13.73
N TYR A 28 1.15 4.03 12.77
CA TYR A 28 1.36 5.46 12.76
C TYR A 28 0.56 6.13 13.88
N LEU A 29 1.15 7.17 14.48
CA LEU A 29 0.53 7.93 15.57
C LEU A 29 0.16 9.33 15.11
N HIS A 30 -1.00 9.81 15.56
CA HIS A 30 -1.47 11.15 15.31
C HIS A 30 -0.57 12.16 16.04
N PRO A 31 0.01 13.16 15.34
CA PRO A 31 1.07 14.00 15.91
C PRO A 31 0.62 14.87 17.09
N ALA A 32 -0.68 15.21 17.17
CA ALA A 32 -1.20 16.03 18.26
C ALA A 32 -1.67 15.22 19.49
N THR A 33 -2.10 13.97 19.30
CA THR A 33 -2.73 13.17 20.38
C THR A 33 -1.88 11.99 20.82
N GLY A 34 -0.94 11.54 19.99
CA GLY A 34 -0.15 10.33 20.22
C GLY A 34 -0.94 9.02 20.06
N ASN A 35 -2.22 9.10 19.71
CA ASN A 35 -3.05 7.91 19.47
C ASN A 35 -2.76 7.32 18.10
N VAL A 36 -3.05 6.03 17.93
CA VAL A 36 -2.98 5.37 16.61
C VAL A 36 -3.95 6.07 15.64
N ILE A 37 -3.47 6.38 14.43
CA ILE A 37 -4.32 6.98 13.40
C ILE A 37 -5.28 5.95 12.80
N GLY A 38 -6.48 6.40 12.47
CA GLY A 38 -7.43 5.66 11.64
C GLY A 38 -7.57 6.24 10.23
N PRO A 39 -8.36 5.59 9.36
CA PRO A 39 -8.67 6.10 8.01
C PRO A 39 -9.23 7.53 8.01
N ASP A 40 -10.05 7.89 8.99
CA ASP A 40 -10.66 9.21 9.11
C ASP A 40 -9.63 10.32 9.38
N ASP A 41 -8.51 10.00 10.02
CA ASP A 41 -7.41 10.94 10.23
C ASP A 41 -6.62 11.21 8.94
N LEU A 42 -6.67 10.26 7.99
CA LEU A 42 -5.97 10.34 6.70
C LEU A 42 -6.84 10.91 5.56
N ALA A 43 -8.16 10.77 5.65
CA ALA A 43 -9.13 11.20 4.64
C ALA A 43 -9.02 12.68 4.22
N PRO A 44 -8.62 13.64 5.09
CA PRO A 44 -8.41 15.03 4.67
C PRO A 44 -7.18 15.25 3.79
N ILE A 45 -6.23 14.31 3.77
CA ILE A 45 -4.90 14.46 3.16
C ILE A 45 -4.74 13.55 1.94
N PHE A 46 -5.35 12.37 1.98
CA PHE A 46 -5.20 11.34 0.96
C PHE A 46 -6.56 10.92 0.35
N PRO A 47 -6.58 10.60 -0.96
CA PRO A 47 -7.70 9.88 -1.56
C PRO A 47 -7.98 8.55 -0.86
N MET A 48 -9.25 8.15 -0.79
CA MET A 48 -9.67 6.89 -0.15
C MET A 48 -8.92 5.67 -0.69
N GLU A 49 -8.68 5.59 -2.00
CA GLU A 49 -7.95 4.47 -2.62
C GLU A 49 -6.53 4.29 -2.06
N LEU A 50 -5.82 5.39 -1.77
CA LEU A 50 -4.50 5.31 -1.16
C LEU A 50 -4.57 4.87 0.30
N ILE A 51 -5.60 5.31 1.02
CA ILE A 51 -5.83 4.91 2.41
C ILE A 51 -6.12 3.41 2.50
N LEU A 52 -6.95 2.89 1.59
CA LEU A 52 -7.27 1.46 1.51
C LEU A 52 -6.03 0.62 1.20
N GLN A 53 -5.13 1.11 0.34
CA GLN A 53 -3.86 0.43 0.08
C GLN A 53 -2.97 0.40 1.32
N GLU A 54 -2.86 1.51 2.06
CA GLU A 54 -2.03 1.61 3.27
C GLU A 54 -2.47 0.62 4.37
N VAL A 55 -3.78 0.43 4.54
CA VAL A 55 -4.32 -0.50 5.55
C VAL A 55 -4.52 -1.92 5.02
N SER A 56 -4.14 -2.20 3.77
CA SER A 56 -4.36 -3.49 3.13
C SER A 56 -3.43 -4.58 3.69
N GLY A 57 -4.02 -5.71 4.08
CA GLY A 57 -3.30 -6.94 4.39
C GLY A 57 -3.14 -7.89 3.20
N GLU A 58 -3.58 -7.49 2.00
CA GLU A 58 -3.50 -8.31 0.80
C GLU A 58 -2.06 -8.35 0.27
N ARG A 59 -1.60 -9.54 -0.15
CA ARG A 59 -0.25 -9.74 -0.71
C ARG A 59 -0.10 -9.14 -2.11
N TYR A 60 -1.17 -9.15 -2.89
CA TYR A 60 -1.20 -8.61 -4.25
C TYR A 60 -2.39 -7.69 -4.42
N ILE A 61 -2.16 -6.51 -4.98
CA ILE A 61 -3.18 -5.50 -5.25
C ILE A 61 -3.19 -5.29 -6.77
N GLU A 62 -4.35 -5.38 -7.41
CA GLU A 62 -4.46 -5.11 -8.86
C GLU A 62 -4.05 -3.67 -9.16
N ILE A 63 -3.28 -3.50 -10.25
CA ILE A 63 -2.98 -2.17 -10.77
C ILE A 63 -4.23 -1.70 -11.54
N PRO A 64 -4.82 -0.54 -11.20
CA PRO A 64 -5.96 -0.01 -11.93
C PRO A 64 -5.63 0.20 -13.41
N ASP A 65 -6.61 -0.08 -14.28
CA ASP A 65 -6.43 0.09 -15.73
C ASP A 65 -6.41 1.57 -16.15
N GLU A 66 -7.06 2.48 -15.38
CA GLU A 66 -7.03 3.95 -15.48
C GLU A 66 -7.75 4.59 -14.27
#